data_AF-A0A7K1SI78-F1
#
_entry.id   AF-A0A7K1SI78-F1
#
_cell.length_a   1.000
_cell.length_b   1.000
_cell.length_c   1.000
_cell.angle_alpha   90.00
_cell.angle_beta   90.00
_cell.angle_gamma   90.00
#
_symmetry.space_group_name_H-M   'P 1'
#
loop_
_entity.id
_entity.type
_entity.pdbx_description
1 polymer ?
#
loop_
_entity_poly.entity_id
_entity_poly.type
_entity_poly.pdbx_seq_one_letter_code
_entity_poly.pdbx_strand_id
1 'polypeptide(L)'
;MEAPFLTHWISGALLNAICWTLIHSLWIGFLIAVLTGGVIIGTQKASSRLRYQLLCSCLLLFAGTMSFVFYQELTTYHSGQSANYTPTVLTPDFTAALAKDSSTGTITEDSPILSQLTAFINQQAGWIFAIWLLFFIIKSLKLISGLYYVHRIRYHKVHAPTDEWERKVLDFSRVLGIQQTITLVQSELVNIPVTVGVLKPVILLPMGLLFQLPPEQIDTILWHELAHIWRRDYLINLLQSLVEIVFFFNPGLLWLSALIREEREVCCDDVVLAHTAQKTNYLEALFAFQTYSAQPAGYTMALGFGNQQLMNRLKRMVSQENKRLSVVEKIVLLSGLLLLSAFAFTPTVTPPITQQVVTPTKDAPGQKTAKYAATLIQKTTNSKLAKVLHPGQDQRVNAPIVSSIPSAIPKDTARIFTSILFVNNNHDMANREMMVRDDKGNRYHLKIANNQLLALEVNGVNIPENERIEYSELLPQIDRSIAEKSRAKQETIAEFKAKSIEDRRQQLSQLIQSKQAKANNLQKKLPPLPDISNDQERVRGIIATLVQENVVTDPATVDWFGLSDDELVVNGNRQPDALHKKLKAAYGIKPQYGLYYGPVKMVGTGVFLDKGDL
;
A
#
# COMPACT_ATOMS: atom_id res chain seq x y z
N MET A 1 31.09 -5.52 -29.92
CA MET A 1 32.17 -6.01 -29.04
C MET A 1 31.50 -6.86 -27.97
N GLU A 2 31.47 -8.17 -28.16
CA GLU A 2 31.07 -9.10 -27.10
C GLU A 2 31.97 -8.87 -25.89
N ALA A 3 31.44 -8.95 -24.66
CA ALA A 3 32.25 -8.87 -23.45
C ALA A 3 32.98 -10.20 -23.25
N PRO A 4 34.24 -10.36 -23.70
CA PRO A 4 34.86 -11.68 -23.85
C PRO A 4 35.18 -12.32 -22.50
N PHE A 5 35.12 -11.56 -21.41
CA PHE A 5 35.39 -12.06 -20.07
C PHE A 5 34.22 -12.85 -19.46
N LEU A 6 32.97 -12.65 -19.91
CA LEU A 6 31.79 -13.33 -19.34
C LEU A 6 31.48 -14.66 -20.02
N THR A 7 31.80 -14.78 -21.30
CA THR A 7 31.54 -15.98 -22.11
C THR A 7 32.35 -17.19 -21.67
N HIS A 8 33.45 -16.99 -20.93
CA HIS A 8 34.21 -18.07 -20.31
C HIS A 8 33.56 -18.68 -19.05
N TRP A 9 32.67 -17.93 -18.37
CA TRP A 9 32.08 -18.34 -17.09
C TRP A 9 30.59 -18.69 -17.19
N ILE A 10 29.87 -18.15 -18.17
CA ILE A 10 28.43 -18.31 -18.36
C ILE A 10 28.15 -18.70 -19.81
N SER A 11 27.26 -19.68 -20.03
CA SER A 11 26.86 -20.07 -21.38
C SER A 11 26.14 -18.91 -22.09
N GLY A 12 26.41 -18.72 -23.38
CA GLY A 12 25.75 -17.66 -24.16
C GLY A 12 24.22 -17.76 -24.14
N ALA A 13 23.69 -18.99 -24.05
CA ALA A 13 22.26 -19.24 -23.90
C ALA A 13 21.69 -18.67 -22.58
N LEU A 14 22.37 -18.90 -21.45
CA LEU A 14 21.95 -18.37 -20.15
C LEU A 14 22.05 -16.84 -20.10
N LEU A 15 23.11 -16.27 -20.67
CA LEU A 15 23.31 -14.82 -20.75
C LEU A 15 22.15 -14.14 -21.50
N ASN A 16 21.81 -14.66 -22.67
CA ASN A 16 20.73 -14.12 -23.50
C ASN A 16 19.37 -14.30 -22.81
N ALA A 17 19.11 -15.46 -22.21
CA ALA A 17 17.87 -15.71 -21.49
C ALA A 17 17.66 -14.73 -20.32
N ILE A 18 18.71 -14.45 -19.53
CA ILE A 18 18.64 -13.45 -18.45
C ILE A 18 18.37 -12.06 -19.03
N CYS A 19 19.08 -11.66 -20.08
CA CYS A 19 18.92 -10.34 -20.69
C CYS A 19 17.49 -10.10 -21.18
N TRP A 20 16.92 -11.05 -21.94
CA TRP A 20 15.54 -10.96 -22.42
C TRP A 20 14.51 -11.01 -21.30
N THR A 21 14.73 -11.83 -20.27
CA THR A 21 13.87 -11.83 -19.07
C THR A 21 13.83 -10.45 -18.40
N LEU A 22 14.98 -9.79 -18.25
CA LEU A 22 15.05 -8.44 -17.67
C LEU A 22 14.29 -7.41 -18.53
N ILE A 23 14.37 -7.52 -19.86
CA ILE A 23 13.63 -6.66 -20.79
C ILE A 23 12.12 -6.93 -20.69
N HIS A 24 11.70 -8.20 -20.72
CA HIS A 24 10.29 -8.55 -20.59
C HIS A 24 9.70 -8.13 -19.23
N SER A 25 10.53 -8.08 -18.18
CA SER A 25 10.10 -7.59 -16.87
C SER A 25 9.52 -6.17 -16.92
N LEU A 26 9.98 -5.31 -17.83
CA LEU A 26 9.54 -3.91 -17.88
C LEU A 26 8.06 -3.78 -18.24
N TRP A 27 7.62 -4.41 -19.33
CA TRP A 27 6.22 -4.34 -19.75
C TRP A 27 5.32 -5.17 -18.85
N ILE A 28 5.80 -6.32 -18.32
CA ILE A 28 5.05 -7.12 -17.34
C ILE A 28 4.89 -6.35 -16.02
N GLY A 29 5.94 -5.66 -15.56
CA GLY A 29 5.88 -4.80 -14.38
C GLY A 29 4.91 -3.65 -14.55
N PHE A 30 4.81 -3.08 -15.76
CA PHE A 30 3.78 -2.09 -16.08
C PHE A 30 2.36 -2.68 -16.02
N LEU A 31 2.11 -3.87 -16.60
CA LEU A 31 0.80 -4.52 -16.51
C LEU A 31 0.41 -4.82 -15.05
N ILE A 32 1.38 -5.27 -14.24
CA ILE A 32 1.18 -5.46 -12.80
C ILE A 32 0.89 -4.14 -12.09
N ALA A 33 1.50 -3.02 -12.50
CA ALA A 33 1.16 -1.69 -11.98
C ALA A 33 -0.27 -1.28 -12.36
N VAL A 34 -0.73 -1.53 -13.59
CA VAL A 34 -2.13 -1.28 -13.97
C VAL A 34 -3.09 -2.10 -13.13
N LEU A 35 -2.81 -3.39 -12.96
CA LEU A 35 -3.61 -4.29 -12.12
C LEU A 35 -3.62 -3.81 -10.66
N THR A 36 -2.48 -3.38 -10.14
CA THR A 36 -2.32 -2.80 -8.80
C THR A 36 -3.14 -1.51 -8.65
N GLY A 37 -3.16 -0.65 -9.66
CA GLY A 37 -4.02 0.54 -9.71
C GLY A 37 -5.50 0.17 -9.66
N GLY A 38 -5.90 -0.87 -10.41
CA GLY A 38 -7.24 -1.45 -10.35
C GLY A 38 -7.61 -1.94 -8.94
N VAL A 39 -6.70 -2.65 -8.27
CA VAL A 39 -6.88 -3.07 -6.87
C VAL A 39 -7.10 -1.87 -5.96
N ILE A 40 -6.29 -0.81 -6.07
CA ILE A 40 -6.43 0.40 -5.23
C ILE A 40 -7.79 1.08 -5.46
N ILE A 41 -8.24 1.19 -6.71
CA ILE A 41 -9.52 1.82 -7.05
C ILE A 41 -10.68 0.97 -6.52
N GLY A 42 -10.64 -0.35 -6.72
CA GLY A 42 -11.70 -1.26 -6.31
C GLY A 42 -11.77 -1.50 -4.80
N THR A 43 -10.67 -1.33 -4.07
CA THR A 43 -10.60 -1.62 -2.62
C THR A 43 -10.69 -0.38 -1.72
N GLN A 44 -11.15 0.76 -2.24
CA GLN A 44 -11.25 2.01 -1.45
C GLN A 44 -12.08 1.85 -0.16
N LYS A 45 -13.14 1.04 -0.18
CA LYS A 45 -14.01 0.76 0.98
C LYS A 45 -13.77 -0.60 1.62
N ALA A 46 -12.79 -1.36 1.13
CA ALA A 46 -12.50 -2.70 1.62
C ALA A 46 -11.68 -2.66 2.92
N SER A 47 -11.64 -3.78 3.63
CA SER A 47 -10.72 -3.94 4.76
C SER A 47 -9.27 -3.92 4.27
N SER A 48 -8.38 -3.38 5.09
CA SER A 48 -6.96 -3.27 4.79
C SER A 48 -6.31 -4.63 4.60
N ARG A 49 -6.78 -5.65 5.35
CA ARG A 49 -6.34 -7.03 5.20
C ARG A 49 -6.58 -7.56 3.78
N LEU A 50 -7.77 -7.35 3.22
CA LEU A 50 -8.09 -7.78 1.86
C LEU A 50 -7.22 -7.06 0.84
N ARG A 51 -7.09 -5.74 0.99
CA ARG A 51 -6.25 -4.92 0.11
C ARG A 51 -4.79 -5.37 0.14
N TYR A 52 -4.23 -5.59 1.33
CA TYR A 52 -2.87 -6.12 1.51
C TYR A 52 -2.69 -7.49 0.85
N GLN A 53 -3.64 -8.42 1.02
CA GLN A 53 -3.60 -9.74 0.40
C GLN A 53 -3.63 -9.66 -1.13
N LEU A 54 -4.46 -8.78 -1.70
CA LEU A 54 -4.50 -8.57 -3.15
C LEU A 54 -3.18 -8.01 -3.68
N LEU A 55 -2.59 -7.03 -2.99
CA LEU A 55 -1.27 -6.50 -3.37
C LEU A 55 -0.16 -7.56 -3.26
N CYS A 56 -0.16 -8.38 -2.21
CA CYS A 56 0.76 -9.52 -2.10
C CYS A 56 0.55 -10.53 -3.23
N SER A 57 -0.70 -10.75 -3.64
CA SER A 57 -1.02 -11.62 -4.78
C SER A 57 -0.48 -11.06 -6.09
N CYS A 58 -0.53 -9.73 -6.30
CA CYS A 58 0.12 -9.09 -7.44
C CYS A 58 1.63 -9.33 -7.45
N LEU A 59 2.29 -9.27 -6.29
CA LEU A 59 3.73 -9.51 -6.17
C LEU A 59 4.08 -10.97 -6.49
N LEU A 60 3.30 -11.92 -5.97
CA LEU A 60 3.47 -13.34 -6.29
C LEU A 60 3.21 -13.64 -7.77
N LEU A 61 2.21 -12.99 -8.37
CA LEU A 61 1.92 -13.09 -9.79
C LEU A 61 3.09 -12.55 -10.63
N PHE A 62 3.65 -11.41 -10.27
CA PHE A 62 4.84 -10.87 -10.93
C PHE A 62 6.03 -11.83 -10.80
N ALA A 63 6.33 -12.33 -9.60
CA ALA A 63 7.43 -13.27 -9.40
C ALA A 63 7.24 -14.57 -10.20
N GLY A 64 6.03 -15.16 -10.17
CA GLY A 64 5.71 -16.38 -10.90
C GLY A 64 5.77 -16.21 -12.43
N THR A 65 5.25 -15.08 -12.95
CA THR A 65 5.34 -14.76 -14.38
C THR A 65 6.78 -14.55 -14.83
N MET A 66 7.62 -13.89 -14.03
CA MET A 66 9.06 -13.77 -14.31
C MET A 66 9.78 -15.11 -14.31
N SER A 67 9.49 -15.99 -13.35
CA SER A 67 10.06 -17.35 -13.34
C SER A 67 9.65 -18.15 -14.57
N PHE A 68 8.40 -18.03 -15.01
CA PHE A 68 7.91 -18.69 -16.21
C PHE A 68 8.56 -18.14 -17.49
N VAL A 69 8.63 -16.81 -17.65
CA VAL A 69 9.31 -16.17 -18.79
C VAL A 69 10.78 -16.57 -18.85
N PHE A 70 11.48 -16.56 -17.72
CA PHE A 70 12.87 -17.01 -17.66
C PHE A 70 13.02 -18.47 -18.11
N TYR A 71 12.14 -19.35 -17.65
CA TYR A 71 12.14 -20.75 -18.07
C TYR A 71 11.91 -20.89 -19.58
N GLN A 72 10.94 -20.17 -20.13
CA GLN A 72 10.64 -20.17 -21.56
C GLN A 72 11.85 -19.69 -22.38
N GLU A 73 12.42 -18.53 -22.03
CA GLU A 73 13.61 -17.98 -22.70
C GLU A 73 14.79 -18.95 -22.63
N LEU A 74 15.05 -19.53 -21.46
CA LEU A 74 16.12 -20.51 -21.27
C LEU A 74 15.93 -21.73 -22.19
N THR A 75 14.71 -22.27 -22.28
CA THR A 75 14.41 -23.41 -23.18
C THR A 75 14.57 -23.06 -24.66
N THR A 76 14.19 -21.84 -25.07
CA THR A 76 14.34 -21.36 -26.45
C THR A 76 15.81 -21.28 -26.85
N TYR A 77 16.66 -20.67 -26.00
CA TYR A 77 18.08 -20.52 -26.29
C TYR A 77 18.88 -21.83 -26.23
N HIS A 78 18.50 -22.76 -25.35
CA HIS A 78 19.10 -24.09 -25.35
C HIS A 78 18.70 -24.91 -26.60
N SER A 79 17.45 -24.83 -27.04
CA SER A 79 16.96 -25.55 -28.23
C SER A 79 17.53 -24.97 -29.53
N GLY A 80 17.74 -23.65 -29.60
CA GLY A 80 18.34 -22.96 -30.75
C GLY A 80 19.83 -23.27 -30.97
N GLN A 81 20.57 -23.69 -29.93
CA GLN A 81 21.96 -24.15 -30.08
C GLN A 81 22.06 -25.57 -30.67
N SER A 82 21.00 -26.39 -30.58
CA SER A 82 20.98 -27.74 -31.16
C SER A 82 20.67 -27.78 -32.67
N ALA A 83 20.22 -26.68 -33.26
CA ALA A 83 19.86 -26.62 -34.69
C ALA A 83 21.05 -26.30 -35.64
N ASN A 84 22.22 -25.91 -35.12
CA ASN A 84 23.35 -25.43 -35.93
C ASN A 84 24.62 -26.29 -35.89
N TYR A 85 24.49 -27.59 -35.59
CA TYR A 85 25.59 -28.55 -35.76
C TYR A 85 25.11 -29.84 -36.44
N THR A 86 24.84 -29.76 -37.74
CA THR A 86 25.24 -30.84 -38.65
C THR A 86 26.39 -30.29 -39.47
N PRO A 87 27.61 -30.88 -39.39
CA PRO A 87 28.62 -30.58 -40.38
C PRO A 87 28.11 -31.21 -41.67
N THR A 88 27.51 -30.41 -42.55
CA THR A 88 27.26 -30.83 -43.93
C THR A 88 28.63 -31.12 -44.54
N VAL A 89 28.99 -32.40 -44.57
CA VAL A 89 30.11 -32.92 -45.34
C VAL A 89 29.88 -32.48 -46.77
N LEU A 90 30.75 -31.58 -47.24
CA LEU A 90 30.81 -31.10 -48.60
C LEU A 90 30.93 -32.29 -49.56
N THR A 91 29.83 -32.60 -50.26
CA THR A 91 29.92 -33.21 -51.59
C THR A 91 29.75 -32.08 -52.58
N PRO A 92 30.79 -31.72 -53.36
CA PRO A 92 30.63 -30.80 -54.47
C PRO A 92 29.93 -31.54 -55.62
N ASP A 93 29.22 -30.79 -56.45
CA ASP A 93 28.65 -31.22 -57.74
C ASP A 93 27.34 -32.04 -57.70
N PHE A 94 26.20 -31.34 -57.65
CA PHE A 94 25.15 -31.45 -58.70
C PHE A 94 23.93 -30.50 -58.54
N THR A 95 23.78 -29.76 -57.43
CA THR A 95 22.52 -29.06 -57.12
C THR A 95 22.53 -27.54 -57.31
N ALA A 96 23.63 -26.95 -57.81
CA ALA A 96 23.73 -25.51 -58.04
C ALA A 96 22.89 -24.98 -59.23
N ALA A 97 22.32 -25.87 -60.06
CA ALA A 97 21.56 -25.49 -61.24
C ALA A 97 20.02 -25.63 -61.11
N LEU A 98 19.50 -26.27 -60.06
CA LEU A 98 18.05 -26.36 -59.79
C LEU A 98 17.58 -25.57 -58.56
N ALA A 99 18.50 -25.01 -57.76
CA ALA A 99 18.16 -24.26 -56.55
C ALA A 99 17.84 -22.77 -56.79
N LYS A 100 17.77 -22.31 -58.06
CA LYS A 100 17.54 -20.88 -58.37
C LYS A 100 16.05 -20.49 -58.42
N ASP A 101 15.12 -21.44 -58.33
CA ASP A 101 13.67 -21.20 -58.44
C ASP A 101 12.85 -21.80 -57.28
N SER A 102 13.47 -22.05 -56.13
CA SER A 102 12.76 -22.54 -54.94
C SER A 102 13.28 -21.88 -53.67
N SER A 103 13.28 -20.55 -53.67
CA SER A 103 13.29 -19.74 -52.45
C SER A 103 11.88 -19.26 -52.12
N THR A 104 10.92 -20.18 -52.02
CA THR A 104 9.70 -19.96 -51.23
C THR A 104 10.00 -20.30 -49.78
N GLY A 105 11.02 -19.65 -49.22
CA GLY A 105 11.21 -19.58 -47.79
C GLY A 105 10.20 -18.58 -47.26
N THR A 106 9.26 -19.05 -46.45
CA THR A 106 8.43 -18.22 -45.57
C THR A 106 9.31 -17.26 -44.79
N ILE A 107 9.50 -16.06 -45.32
CA ILE A 107 10.00 -14.92 -44.57
C ILE A 107 8.81 -14.51 -43.70
N THR A 108 8.83 -14.93 -42.44
CA THR A 108 8.15 -14.16 -41.39
C THR A 108 8.73 -12.76 -41.48
N GLU A 109 7.98 -11.82 -42.06
CA GLU A 109 8.33 -10.39 -42.08
C GLU A 109 8.29 -9.86 -40.63
N ASP A 110 9.31 -10.20 -39.85
CA ASP A 110 9.66 -9.42 -38.68
C ASP A 110 10.07 -8.04 -39.19
N SER A 111 9.37 -7.00 -38.74
CA SER A 111 9.69 -5.61 -39.08
C SER A 111 11.21 -5.39 -38.98
N PRO A 112 11.86 -4.83 -40.03
CA PRO A 112 13.32 -4.73 -40.11
C PRO A 112 13.94 -3.98 -38.93
N ILE A 113 13.15 -3.14 -38.26
CA ILE A 113 13.55 -2.40 -37.05
C ILE A 113 13.59 -3.33 -35.82
N LEU A 114 12.60 -4.22 -35.66
CA LEU A 114 12.50 -5.09 -34.50
C LEU A 114 13.61 -6.15 -34.52
N SER A 115 13.91 -6.68 -35.71
CA SER A 115 15.02 -7.62 -35.91
C SER A 115 16.39 -6.97 -35.70
N GLN A 116 16.59 -5.73 -36.18
CA GLN A 116 17.81 -4.95 -35.90
C GLN A 116 17.99 -4.65 -34.41
N LEU A 117 16.91 -4.26 -33.71
CA LEU A 117 16.96 -4.00 -32.27
C LEU A 117 17.27 -5.28 -31.49
N THR A 118 16.64 -6.40 -31.85
CA THR A 118 16.88 -7.71 -31.23
C THR A 118 18.34 -8.14 -31.44
N ALA A 119 18.88 -7.97 -32.65
CA ALA A 119 20.29 -8.24 -32.93
C ALA A 119 21.25 -7.34 -32.13
N PHE A 120 20.93 -6.04 -32.01
CA PHE A 120 21.72 -5.11 -31.20
C PHE A 120 21.71 -5.47 -29.70
N ILE A 121 20.54 -5.80 -29.15
CA ILE A 121 20.38 -6.23 -27.76
C ILE A 121 21.20 -7.51 -27.50
N ASN A 122 21.08 -8.51 -28.38
CA ASN A 122 21.84 -9.75 -28.27
C ASN A 122 23.35 -9.50 -28.35
N GLN A 123 23.80 -8.62 -29.25
CA GLN A 123 25.20 -8.24 -29.36
C GLN A 123 25.73 -7.55 -28.09
N GLN A 124 24.89 -6.75 -27.43
CA GLN A 124 25.25 -5.97 -26.25
C GLN A 124 24.88 -6.66 -24.92
N ALA A 125 24.30 -7.87 -24.96
CA ALA A 125 23.78 -8.60 -23.81
C ALA A 125 24.81 -8.77 -22.69
N GLY A 126 26.07 -9.00 -23.04
CA GLY A 126 27.17 -9.12 -22.07
C GLY A 126 27.36 -7.86 -21.21
N TRP A 127 27.28 -6.67 -21.81
CA TRP A 127 27.40 -5.40 -21.06
C TRP A 127 26.16 -5.10 -20.23
N ILE A 128 24.97 -5.38 -20.79
CA ILE A 128 23.69 -5.22 -20.06
C ILE A 128 23.71 -6.09 -18.80
N PHE A 129 24.10 -7.35 -18.95
CA PHE A 129 24.26 -8.28 -17.82
C PHE A 129 25.34 -7.83 -16.84
N ALA A 130 26.49 -7.36 -17.31
CA ALA A 130 27.57 -6.89 -16.42
C ALA A 130 27.12 -5.72 -15.54
N ILE A 131 26.44 -4.74 -16.12
CA ILE A 131 25.89 -3.58 -15.39
C ILE A 131 24.82 -4.07 -14.40
N TRP A 132 23.89 -4.92 -14.85
CA TRP A 132 22.88 -5.50 -13.97
C TRP A 132 23.50 -6.26 -12.80
N LEU A 133 24.52 -7.09 -13.06
CA LEU A 133 25.22 -7.91 -12.07
C LEU A 133 25.93 -7.03 -11.04
N LEU A 134 26.55 -5.93 -11.47
CA LEU A 134 27.18 -4.96 -10.56
C LEU A 134 26.16 -4.43 -9.54
N PHE A 135 25.01 -3.94 -10.00
CA PHE A 135 23.95 -3.45 -9.11
C PHE A 135 23.35 -4.56 -8.26
N PHE A 136 23.16 -5.75 -8.83
CA PHE A 136 22.69 -6.93 -8.11
C PHE A 136 23.62 -7.30 -6.95
N ILE A 137 24.95 -7.31 -7.18
CA ILE A 137 25.95 -7.57 -6.14
C ILE A 137 25.90 -6.51 -5.04
N ILE A 138 25.88 -5.22 -5.40
CA ILE A 138 25.81 -4.12 -4.42
C ILE A 138 24.56 -4.25 -3.55
N LYS A 139 23.41 -4.53 -4.16
CA LYS A 139 22.13 -4.69 -3.45
C LYS A 139 22.09 -5.97 -2.61
N SER A 140 22.68 -7.06 -3.09
CA SER A 140 22.81 -8.32 -2.36
C SER A 140 23.72 -8.16 -1.13
N LEU A 141 24.86 -7.48 -1.27
CA LEU A 141 25.74 -7.16 -0.14
C LEU A 141 25.03 -6.30 0.90
N LYS A 142 24.21 -5.33 0.47
CA LYS A 142 23.38 -4.54 1.38
C LYS A 142 22.36 -5.42 2.13
N LEU A 143 21.71 -6.37 1.45
CA LEU A 143 20.79 -7.31 2.10
C LEU A 143 21.52 -8.21 3.11
N ILE A 144 22.66 -8.79 2.72
CA ILE A 144 23.48 -9.64 3.60
C ILE A 144 23.97 -8.85 4.82
N SER A 145 24.43 -7.61 4.63
CA SER A 145 24.81 -6.71 5.72
C SER A 145 23.62 -6.42 6.65
N GLY A 146 22.43 -6.20 6.09
CA GLY A 146 21.19 -6.06 6.87
C GLY A 146 20.84 -7.30 7.68
N LEU A 147 20.94 -8.50 7.08
CA LEU A 147 20.71 -9.76 7.78
C LEU A 147 21.75 -10.01 8.88
N TYR A 148 23.02 -9.67 8.62
CA TYR A 148 24.09 -9.74 9.62
C TYR A 148 23.84 -8.75 10.76
N TYR A 149 23.42 -7.52 10.46
CA TYR A 149 23.04 -6.53 11.47
C TYR A 149 21.87 -7.02 12.33
N VAL A 150 20.82 -7.58 11.71
CA VAL A 150 19.69 -8.20 12.42
C VAL A 150 20.15 -9.35 13.32
N HIS A 151 21.05 -10.20 12.83
CA HIS A 151 21.65 -11.26 13.64
C HIS A 151 22.46 -10.69 14.82
N ARG A 152 23.24 -9.64 14.59
CA ARG A 152 24.05 -8.98 15.61
C ARG A 152 23.19 -8.37 16.72
N ILE A 153 22.18 -7.57 16.38
CA ILE A 153 21.33 -6.90 17.38
C ILE A 153 20.48 -7.88 18.19
N ARG A 154 20.21 -9.08 17.66
CA ARG A 154 19.51 -10.15 18.36
C ARG A 154 20.29 -10.69 19.56
N TYR A 155 21.62 -10.69 19.51
CA TYR A 155 22.46 -11.37 20.51
C TYR A 155 23.46 -10.46 21.24
N HIS A 156 23.78 -9.28 20.70
CA HIS A 156 24.75 -8.37 21.32
C HIS A 156 24.08 -7.22 22.07
N LYS A 157 24.60 -6.94 23.28
CA LYS A 157 24.15 -5.83 24.15
C LYS A 157 22.63 -5.84 24.38
N VAL A 158 22.12 -7.04 24.62
CA VAL A 158 20.71 -7.27 24.95
C VAL A 158 20.57 -7.58 26.44
N HIS A 159 19.52 -7.04 27.05
CA HIS A 159 19.21 -7.19 28.46
C HIS A 159 17.78 -7.73 28.60
N ALA A 160 17.57 -8.60 29.59
CA ALA A 160 16.23 -9.08 29.90
C ALA A 160 15.39 -7.93 30.48
N PRO A 161 14.14 -7.74 30.03
CA PRO A 161 13.20 -6.84 30.67
C PRO A 161 12.74 -7.45 32.01
N THR A 162 11.98 -6.68 32.80
CA THR A 162 11.38 -7.22 34.02
C THR A 162 10.33 -8.29 33.70
N ASP A 163 10.15 -9.27 34.61
CA ASP A 163 9.19 -10.38 34.47
C ASP A 163 7.76 -9.92 34.14
N GLU A 164 7.38 -8.73 34.59
CA GLU A 164 6.08 -8.12 34.30
C GLU A 164 5.85 -7.96 32.78
N TRP A 165 6.84 -7.44 32.06
CA TRP A 165 6.73 -7.20 30.61
C TRP A 165 6.75 -8.50 29.82
N GLU A 166 7.51 -9.50 30.26
CA GLU A 166 7.47 -10.84 29.65
C GLU A 166 6.09 -11.48 29.80
N ARG A 167 5.48 -11.38 30.99
CA ARG A 167 4.11 -11.88 31.22
C ARG A 167 3.09 -11.17 30.33
N LYS A 168 3.17 -9.84 30.18
CA LYS A 168 2.31 -9.09 29.27
C LYS A 168 2.45 -9.56 27.82
N VAL A 169 3.66 -9.76 27.32
CA VAL A 169 3.88 -10.29 25.97
C VAL A 169 3.27 -11.68 25.81
N LEU A 170 3.40 -12.55 26.82
CA LEU A 170 2.76 -13.87 26.80
C LEU A 170 1.23 -13.77 26.78
N ASP A 171 0.65 -12.88 27.57
CA ASP A 171 -0.80 -12.67 27.63
C ASP A 171 -1.35 -12.15 26.30
N PHE A 172 -0.72 -11.14 25.71
CA PHE A 172 -1.10 -10.60 24.39
C PHE A 172 -0.91 -11.63 23.28
N SER A 173 0.16 -12.44 23.35
CA SER A 173 0.39 -13.54 22.42
C SER A 173 -0.72 -14.58 22.46
N ARG A 174 -1.22 -14.91 23.67
CA ARG A 174 -2.36 -15.81 23.83
C ARG A 174 -3.64 -15.24 23.23
N VAL A 175 -3.90 -13.94 23.41
CA VAL A 175 -5.07 -13.26 22.82
C VAL A 175 -5.04 -13.30 21.29
N LEU A 176 -3.87 -13.11 20.66
CA LEU A 176 -3.72 -13.21 19.20
C LEU A 176 -3.66 -14.66 18.69
N GLY A 177 -3.59 -15.66 19.58
CA GLY A 177 -3.42 -17.07 19.21
C GLY A 177 -2.04 -17.38 18.63
N ILE A 178 -0.99 -16.65 19.03
CA ILE A 178 0.39 -16.90 18.62
C ILE A 178 0.92 -18.14 19.37
N GLN A 179 1.28 -19.18 18.63
CA GLN A 179 1.80 -20.43 19.19
C GLN A 179 3.32 -20.43 19.34
N GLN A 180 4.03 -19.48 18.73
CA GLN A 180 5.49 -19.40 18.83
C GLN A 180 5.91 -18.80 20.17
N THR A 181 7.05 -19.25 20.69
CA THR A 181 7.70 -18.61 21.83
C THR A 181 8.31 -17.27 21.39
N ILE A 182 7.78 -16.17 21.90
CA ILE A 182 8.26 -14.82 21.65
C ILE A 182 9.15 -14.39 22.82
N THR A 183 10.34 -13.87 22.51
CA THR A 183 11.25 -13.32 23.52
C THR A 183 11.21 -11.80 23.46
N LEU A 184 11.09 -11.13 24.60
CA LEU A 184 11.22 -9.68 24.72
C LEU A 184 12.60 -9.36 25.28
N VAL A 185 13.33 -8.44 24.65
CA VAL A 185 14.64 -7.97 25.14
C VAL A 185 14.77 -6.46 25.00
N GLN A 186 15.54 -5.81 25.87
CA GLN A 186 15.99 -4.44 25.67
C GLN A 186 17.36 -4.44 25.00
N SER A 187 17.58 -3.60 23.99
CA SER A 187 18.83 -3.53 23.23
C SER A 187 19.40 -2.11 23.21
N GLU A 188 20.70 -2.00 23.43
CA GLU A 188 21.45 -0.74 23.29
C GLU A 188 21.69 -0.34 21.83
N LEU A 189 21.49 -1.27 20.89
CA LEU A 189 21.86 -1.11 19.48
C LEU A 189 20.71 -0.66 18.60
N VAL A 190 19.48 -0.64 19.13
CA VAL A 190 18.27 -0.24 18.41
C VAL A 190 17.72 1.05 19.00
N ASN A 191 17.39 1.99 18.12
CA ASN A 191 16.74 3.25 18.51
C ASN A 191 15.22 3.18 18.34
N ILE A 192 14.72 2.05 17.82
CA ILE A 192 13.30 1.82 17.59
C ILE A 192 12.91 0.41 18.01
N PRO A 193 11.68 0.15 18.51
CA PRO A 193 11.18 -1.20 18.65
C PRO A 193 11.24 -1.92 17.31
N VAL A 194 11.80 -3.13 17.32
CA VAL A 194 11.91 -3.96 16.12
C VAL A 194 11.68 -5.41 16.49
N THR A 195 10.80 -6.05 15.75
CA THR A 195 10.68 -7.50 15.74
C THR A 195 11.68 -8.14 14.78
N VAL A 196 12.46 -9.10 15.28
CA VAL A 196 13.42 -9.88 14.47
C VAL A 196 13.23 -11.39 14.62
N GLY A 197 13.55 -12.13 13.57
CA GLY A 197 13.53 -13.59 13.59
C GLY A 197 12.20 -14.21 13.13
N VAL A 198 12.30 -15.45 12.66
CA VAL A 198 11.22 -16.17 11.96
C VAL A 198 10.61 -17.25 12.84
N LEU A 199 11.41 -18.24 13.24
CA LEU A 199 10.94 -19.39 14.03
C LEU A 199 10.83 -19.05 15.52
N LYS A 200 11.77 -18.24 16.00
CA LYS A 200 11.83 -17.72 17.37
C LYS A 200 11.92 -16.20 17.28
N PRO A 201 10.76 -15.52 17.11
CA PRO A 201 10.70 -14.07 17.02
C PRO A 201 11.15 -13.43 18.34
N VAL A 202 11.91 -12.35 18.23
CA VAL A 202 12.43 -11.56 19.34
C VAL A 202 11.99 -10.13 19.13
N ILE A 203 11.29 -9.56 20.11
CA ILE A 203 10.94 -8.13 20.14
C ILE A 203 12.08 -7.40 20.85
N LEU A 204 12.79 -6.54 20.11
CA LEU A 204 13.85 -5.69 20.64
C LEU A 204 13.25 -4.33 20.97
N LEU A 205 13.33 -3.91 22.23
CA LEU A 205 12.98 -2.56 22.66
C LEU A 205 14.26 -1.73 22.85
N PRO A 206 14.29 -0.44 22.49
CA PRO A 206 15.39 0.45 22.85
C PRO A 206 15.58 0.53 24.35
N MET A 207 16.85 0.56 24.78
CA MET A 207 17.18 0.81 26.19
C MET A 207 16.58 2.14 26.66
N GLY A 208 15.93 2.11 27.83
CA GLY A 208 15.31 3.29 28.42
C GLY A 208 13.88 3.58 27.95
N LEU A 209 13.39 2.93 26.88
CA LEU A 209 12.03 3.17 26.37
C LEU A 209 10.96 2.87 27.43
N LEU A 210 11.13 1.78 28.18
CA LEU A 210 10.21 1.36 29.24
C LEU A 210 10.10 2.37 30.40
N PHE A 211 11.10 3.23 30.59
CA PHE A 211 11.10 4.26 31.65
C PHE A 211 10.60 5.62 31.16
N GLN A 212 10.55 5.84 29.84
CA GLN A 212 10.20 7.12 29.24
C GLN A 212 8.72 7.22 28.85
N LEU A 213 8.06 6.08 28.61
CA LEU A 213 6.67 6.03 28.20
C LEU A 213 5.77 5.44 29.28
N PRO A 214 4.54 5.95 29.45
CA PRO A 214 3.53 5.32 30.28
C PRO A 214 3.27 3.87 29.88
N PRO A 215 2.91 2.98 30.83
CA PRO A 215 2.70 1.56 30.53
C PRO A 215 1.68 1.29 29.41
N GLU A 216 0.61 2.09 29.34
CA GLU A 216 -0.44 1.98 28.31
C GLU A 216 0.08 2.25 26.89
N GLN A 217 1.08 3.13 26.76
CA GLN A 217 1.72 3.43 25.48
C GLN A 217 2.67 2.31 25.07
N ILE A 218 3.38 1.69 26.03
CA ILE A 218 4.20 0.49 25.77
C ILE A 218 3.32 -0.69 25.35
N ASP A 219 2.19 -0.91 26.02
CA ASP A 219 1.25 -1.97 25.64
C ASP A 219 0.84 -1.84 24.17
N THR A 220 0.60 -0.61 23.75
CA THR A 220 0.24 -0.28 22.36
C THR A 220 1.36 -0.62 21.37
N ILE A 221 2.62 -0.36 21.72
CA ILE A 221 3.79 -0.74 20.92
C ILE A 221 3.91 -2.27 20.84
N LEU A 222 3.72 -2.96 21.95
CA LEU A 222 3.78 -4.43 21.98
C LEU A 222 2.69 -5.05 21.10
N TRP A 223 1.47 -4.52 21.12
CA TRP A 223 0.41 -4.93 20.19
C TRP A 223 0.82 -4.78 18.72
N HIS A 224 1.49 -3.67 18.38
CA HIS A 224 1.96 -3.40 17.01
C HIS A 224 3.01 -4.42 16.56
N GLU A 225 4.03 -4.64 17.39
CA GLU A 225 5.11 -5.59 17.10
C GLU A 225 4.59 -7.04 17.04
N LEU A 226 3.69 -7.42 17.95
CA LEU A 226 3.04 -8.73 17.93
C LEU A 226 2.16 -8.93 16.69
N ALA A 227 1.53 -7.87 16.18
CA ALA A 227 0.76 -7.95 14.94
C ALA A 227 1.63 -8.32 13.74
N HIS A 228 2.87 -7.82 13.66
CA HIS A 228 3.83 -8.24 12.61
C HIS A 228 4.19 -9.72 12.71
N ILE A 229 4.37 -10.24 13.93
CA ILE A 229 4.65 -11.67 14.18
C ILE A 229 3.47 -12.53 13.77
N TRP A 230 2.28 -12.19 14.27
CA TRP A 230 1.04 -12.92 13.99
C TRP A 230 0.74 -12.99 12.49
N ARG A 231 0.96 -11.88 11.76
CA ARG A 231 0.77 -11.81 10.30
C ARG A 231 1.93 -12.37 9.48
N ARG A 232 3.05 -12.73 10.12
CA ARG A 232 4.27 -13.27 9.49
C ARG A 232 4.83 -12.35 8.40
N ASP A 233 4.80 -11.05 8.66
CA ASP A 233 5.16 -10.03 7.67
C ASP A 233 6.61 -10.14 7.16
N TYR A 234 7.48 -10.81 7.90
CA TYR A 234 8.85 -11.11 7.51
C TYR A 234 8.95 -11.91 6.19
N LEU A 235 7.99 -12.81 5.90
CA LEU A 235 8.01 -13.63 4.68
C LEU A 235 7.81 -12.76 3.44
N ILE A 236 6.80 -11.89 3.50
CA ILE A 236 6.50 -10.95 2.42
C ILE A 236 7.63 -9.95 2.26
N ASN A 237 8.20 -9.46 3.38
CA ASN A 237 9.34 -8.55 3.32
C ASN A 237 10.59 -9.19 2.70
N LEU A 238 10.85 -10.47 2.98
CA LEU A 238 11.95 -11.22 2.34
C LEU A 238 11.70 -11.37 0.84
N LEU A 239 10.50 -11.79 0.44
CA LEU A 239 10.13 -11.91 -0.97
C LEU A 239 10.25 -10.56 -1.70
N GLN A 240 9.72 -9.48 -1.12
CA GLN A 240 9.87 -8.12 -1.66
C GLN A 240 11.35 -7.78 -1.85
N SER A 241 12.18 -8.02 -0.84
CA SER A 241 13.61 -7.71 -0.90
C SER A 241 14.30 -8.49 -2.02
N LEU A 242 14.02 -9.78 -2.19
CA LEU A 242 14.60 -10.61 -3.25
C LEU A 242 14.18 -10.12 -4.64
N VAL A 243 12.87 -9.89 -4.85
CA VAL A 243 12.33 -9.45 -6.14
C VAL A 243 12.84 -8.04 -6.48
N GLU A 244 12.96 -7.13 -5.51
CA GLU A 244 13.52 -5.79 -5.70
C GLU A 244 15.02 -5.79 -6.00
N ILE A 245 15.79 -6.75 -5.48
CA ILE A 245 17.22 -6.86 -5.81
C ILE A 245 17.40 -7.25 -7.27
N VAL A 246 16.58 -8.19 -7.77
CA VAL A 246 16.64 -8.67 -9.16
C VAL A 246 16.12 -7.59 -10.13
N PHE A 247 14.99 -6.97 -9.81
CA PHE A 247 14.26 -6.06 -10.69
C PHE A 247 14.29 -4.60 -10.18
N PHE A 248 15.43 -4.17 -9.62
CA PHE A 248 15.60 -2.86 -8.98
C PHE A 248 15.30 -1.66 -9.90
N PHE A 249 15.32 -1.85 -11.22
CA PHE A 249 15.08 -0.83 -12.23
C PHE A 249 13.61 -0.75 -12.66
N ASN A 250 12.75 -1.66 -12.19
CA ASN A 250 11.37 -1.76 -12.63
C ASN A 250 10.45 -0.82 -11.82
N PRO A 251 9.97 0.30 -12.39
CA PRO A 251 9.19 1.28 -11.62
C PRO A 251 7.84 0.75 -11.15
N GLY A 252 7.19 -0.11 -11.95
CA GLY A 252 5.88 -0.69 -11.61
C GLY A 252 5.95 -1.61 -10.40
N LEU A 253 6.97 -2.47 -10.37
CA LEU A 253 7.26 -3.32 -9.22
C LEU A 253 7.61 -2.51 -7.97
N LEU A 254 8.50 -1.51 -8.10
CA LEU A 254 8.91 -0.68 -6.96
C LEU A 254 7.71 0.08 -6.36
N TRP A 255 6.80 0.57 -7.20
CA TRP A 255 5.57 1.20 -6.76
C TRP A 255 4.65 0.22 -6.03
N LEU A 256 4.41 -0.98 -6.58
CA LEU A 256 3.67 -2.05 -5.89
C LEU A 256 4.28 -2.37 -4.52
N SER A 257 5.60 -2.52 -4.46
CA SER A 257 6.30 -2.84 -3.22
C SER A 257 6.20 -1.72 -2.18
N ALA A 258 6.27 -0.45 -2.60
CA ALA A 258 6.02 0.69 -1.71
C ALA A 258 4.59 0.67 -1.14
N LEU A 259 3.59 0.32 -1.95
CA LEU A 259 2.20 0.19 -1.51
C LEU A 259 2.01 -0.98 -0.53
N ILE A 260 2.64 -2.13 -0.77
CA ILE A 260 2.61 -3.27 0.16
C ILE A 260 3.18 -2.87 1.52
N ARG A 261 4.30 -2.12 1.54
CA ARG A 261 4.88 -1.62 2.80
C ARG A 261 3.94 -0.68 3.54
N GLU A 262 3.28 0.24 2.84
CA GLU A 262 2.32 1.17 3.45
C GLU A 262 1.08 0.44 4.01
N GLU A 263 0.49 -0.47 3.23
CA GLU A 263 -0.68 -1.25 3.64
C GLU A 263 -0.36 -2.24 4.76
N ARG A 264 0.90 -2.70 4.87
CA ARG A 264 1.36 -3.55 5.96
C ARG A 264 1.26 -2.85 7.31
N GLU A 265 1.83 -1.66 7.43
CA GLU A 265 1.78 -0.87 8.67
C GLU A 265 0.34 -0.58 9.06
N VAL A 266 -0.45 -0.18 8.07
CA VAL A 266 -1.89 0.01 8.18
C VAL A 266 -2.64 -1.21 8.75
N CYS A 267 -2.30 -2.41 8.30
CA CYS A 267 -2.93 -3.63 8.82
C CYS A 267 -2.54 -3.91 10.27
N CYS A 268 -1.32 -3.56 10.68
CA CYS A 268 -0.90 -3.66 12.07
C CYS A 268 -1.65 -2.62 12.92
N ASP A 269 -1.76 -1.38 12.45
CA ASP A 269 -2.53 -0.32 13.12
C ASP A 269 -3.99 -0.78 13.39
N ASP A 270 -4.63 -1.43 12.41
CA ASP A 270 -5.99 -1.96 12.57
C ASP A 270 -6.08 -3.04 13.67
N VAL A 271 -5.05 -3.89 13.83
CA VAL A 271 -4.99 -4.90 14.91
C VAL A 271 -4.85 -4.22 16.27
N VAL A 272 -4.00 -3.20 16.36
CA VAL A 272 -3.80 -2.45 17.60
C VAL A 272 -5.09 -1.72 18.01
N LEU A 273 -5.75 -1.05 17.05
CA LEU A 273 -7.03 -0.37 17.28
C LEU A 273 -8.16 -1.29 17.73
N ALA A 274 -8.07 -2.60 17.47
CA ALA A 274 -9.04 -3.57 17.95
C ALA A 274 -8.83 -3.98 19.42
N HIS A 275 -7.62 -3.75 19.97
CA HIS A 275 -7.23 -4.21 21.32
C HIS A 275 -6.91 -3.04 22.27
N THR A 276 -6.66 -1.84 21.76
CA THR A 276 -6.45 -0.64 22.59
C THR A 276 -7.77 0.07 22.86
N ALA A 277 -8.07 0.32 24.15
CA ALA A 277 -9.30 0.98 24.58
C ALA A 277 -9.40 2.46 24.17
N GLN A 278 -8.26 3.17 24.11
CA GLN A 278 -8.20 4.60 23.82
C GLN A 278 -7.31 4.90 22.60
N LYS A 279 -7.89 5.54 21.58
CA LYS A 279 -7.16 5.95 20.37
C LYS A 279 -6.11 7.03 20.63
N THR A 280 -6.30 7.82 21.67
CA THR A 280 -5.37 8.88 22.12
C THR A 280 -4.04 8.27 22.54
N ASN A 281 -4.06 7.23 23.38
CA ASN A 281 -2.86 6.53 23.83
C ASN A 281 -2.05 5.97 22.66
N TYR A 282 -2.72 5.48 21.62
CA TYR A 282 -2.07 5.04 20.39
C TYR A 282 -1.39 6.17 19.62
N LEU A 283 -2.09 7.29 19.43
CA LEU A 283 -1.54 8.43 18.71
C LEU A 283 -0.34 9.05 19.46
N GLU A 284 -0.43 9.12 20.79
CA GLU A 284 0.66 9.59 21.64
C GLU A 284 1.86 8.64 21.59
N ALA A 285 1.63 7.33 21.69
CA ALA A 285 2.69 6.32 21.56
C ALA A 285 3.39 6.41 20.19
N LEU A 286 2.61 6.56 19.11
CA LEU A 286 3.14 6.70 17.75
C LEU A 286 3.96 7.99 17.58
N PHE A 287 3.50 9.09 18.17
CA PHE A 287 4.20 10.38 18.11
C PHE A 287 5.48 10.39 18.96
N ALA A 288 5.42 9.84 20.18
CA ALA A 288 6.56 9.71 21.07
C ALA A 288 7.64 8.80 20.44
N PHE A 289 7.23 7.71 19.80
CA PHE A 289 8.10 6.82 19.06
C PHE A 289 8.85 7.52 17.91
N GLN A 290 8.14 8.28 17.07
CA GLN A 290 8.76 9.02 15.97
C GLN A 290 9.74 10.08 16.48
N THR A 291 9.40 10.74 17.59
CA THR A 291 10.26 11.73 18.24
C THR A 291 11.53 11.10 18.81
N TYR A 292 11.41 9.90 19.39
CA TYR A 292 12.55 9.10 19.86
C TYR A 292 13.43 8.62 18.69
N SER A 293 12.81 8.23 17.57
CA SER A 293 13.49 7.81 16.34
C SER A 293 14.26 8.94 15.63
N ALA A 294 13.85 10.20 15.84
CA ALA A 294 14.43 11.38 15.20
C ALA A 294 15.78 11.81 15.80
N GLN A 295 16.27 11.12 16.82
CA GLN A 295 17.64 11.31 17.34
C GLN A 295 18.65 10.77 16.32
N PRO A 296 19.68 11.55 15.93
CA PRO A 296 20.44 11.29 14.71
C PRO A 296 21.43 10.13 14.91
N ALA A 297 21.12 8.97 14.32
CA ALA A 297 22.11 7.94 14.04
C ALA A 297 22.43 7.94 12.53
N GLY A 298 23.43 8.75 12.15
CA GLY A 298 24.29 8.53 10.97
C GLY A 298 23.67 8.62 9.56
N TYR A 299 24.10 9.62 8.79
CA TYR A 299 24.22 9.67 7.32
C TYR A 299 23.22 8.94 6.41
N THR A 300 21.95 8.85 6.77
CA THR A 300 20.88 8.64 5.77
C THR A 300 20.27 9.98 5.41
N MET A 301 20.60 10.47 4.22
CA MET A 301 19.80 11.47 3.50
C MET A 301 18.44 10.83 3.14
N ALA A 302 17.61 10.62 4.15
CA ALA A 302 16.22 10.26 3.96
C ALA A 302 15.52 11.55 3.50
N LEU A 303 15.41 11.72 2.19
CA LEU A 303 14.56 12.72 1.54
C LEU A 303 13.14 12.65 2.15
N GLY A 304 12.80 13.43 3.19
CA GLY A 304 11.44 13.80 3.62
C GLY A 304 10.32 12.74 3.80
N PHE A 305 10.53 11.46 3.54
CA PHE A 305 9.47 10.45 3.41
C PHE A 305 8.99 9.90 4.76
N GLY A 306 9.80 9.97 5.82
CA GLY A 306 9.43 9.46 7.15
C GLY A 306 8.24 10.21 7.78
N ASN A 307 8.16 11.53 7.57
CA ASN A 307 7.05 12.35 8.07
C ASN A 307 5.75 12.13 7.28
N GLN A 308 5.85 11.77 5.99
CA GLN A 308 4.67 11.50 5.17
C GLN A 308 3.99 10.19 5.54
N GLN A 309 4.74 9.15 5.93
CA GLN A 309 4.17 7.86 6.34
C GLN A 309 3.38 7.98 7.65
N LEU A 310 3.93 8.68 8.65
CA LEU A 310 3.20 8.94 9.91
C LEU A 310 1.96 9.79 9.64
N MET A 311 2.09 10.86 8.84
CA MET A 311 0.94 11.70 8.49
C MET A 311 -0.16 10.91 7.77
N ASN A 312 0.20 9.97 6.89
CA ASN A 312 -0.76 9.10 6.22
C ASN A 312 -1.47 8.16 7.20
N ARG A 313 -0.74 7.55 8.16
CA ARG A 313 -1.32 6.71 9.22
C ARG A 313 -2.26 7.52 10.10
N LEU A 314 -1.85 8.70 10.56
CA LEU A 314 -2.67 9.63 11.36
C LEU A 314 -3.93 10.08 10.61
N LYS A 315 -3.77 10.53 9.36
CA LYS A 315 -4.89 10.95 8.51
C LYS A 315 -5.90 9.82 8.35
N ARG A 316 -5.42 8.60 8.10
CA ARG A 316 -6.27 7.41 7.98
C ARG A 316 -6.96 7.07 9.29
N MET A 317 -6.30 7.17 10.44
CA MET A 317 -6.97 6.90 11.73
C MET A 317 -8.12 7.87 12.02
N VAL A 318 -7.96 9.12 11.59
CA VAL A 318 -8.99 10.17 11.72
C VAL A 318 -10.09 10.01 10.67
N SER A 319 -9.73 9.77 9.40
CA SER A 319 -10.69 9.71 8.28
C SER A 319 -11.32 8.33 8.07
N GLN A 320 -10.70 7.26 8.58
CA GLN A 320 -11.03 5.84 8.33
C GLN A 320 -11.09 5.46 6.84
N GLU A 321 -10.41 6.22 5.97
CA GLU A 321 -10.39 5.97 4.53
C GLU A 321 -9.02 5.43 4.07
N ASN A 322 -9.06 4.43 3.18
CA ASN A 322 -7.86 3.92 2.52
C ASN A 322 -7.28 4.92 1.51
N LYS A 323 -5.97 4.82 1.23
CA LYS A 323 -5.28 5.66 0.24
C LYS A 323 -5.87 5.47 -1.16
N ARG A 324 -6.12 6.58 -1.85
CA ARG A 324 -6.58 6.64 -3.24
C ARG A 324 -5.42 6.96 -4.17
N LEU A 325 -5.52 6.55 -5.43
CA LEU A 325 -4.57 6.95 -6.47
C LEU A 325 -4.58 8.46 -6.66
N SER A 326 -3.39 9.05 -6.75
CA SER A 326 -3.18 10.42 -7.17
C SER A 326 -3.54 10.62 -8.65
N VAL A 327 -3.77 11.87 -9.05
CA VAL A 327 -4.07 12.22 -10.44
C VAL A 327 -2.91 11.83 -11.36
N VAL A 328 -1.66 12.02 -10.91
CA VAL A 328 -0.46 11.68 -11.66
C VAL A 328 -0.36 10.17 -11.88
N GLU A 329 -0.57 9.35 -10.84
CA GLU A 329 -0.58 7.89 -10.97
C GLU A 329 -1.63 7.42 -11.98
N LYS A 330 -2.83 7.99 -11.96
CA LYS A 330 -3.88 7.67 -12.95
C LYS A 330 -3.46 8.03 -14.37
N ILE A 331 -2.89 9.22 -14.57
CA ILE A 331 -2.43 9.67 -15.90
C ILE A 331 -1.33 8.76 -16.43
N VAL A 332 -0.35 8.40 -15.60
CA VAL A 332 0.76 7.50 -15.97
C VAL A 332 0.26 6.10 -16.34
N LEU A 333 -0.67 5.54 -15.56
CA LEU A 333 -1.25 4.23 -15.84
C LEU A 333 -2.10 4.25 -17.13
N LEU A 334 -2.88 5.31 -17.36
CA LEU A 334 -3.71 5.45 -18.56
C LEU A 334 -2.86 5.69 -19.82
N SER A 335 -1.85 6.54 -19.74
CA SER A 335 -0.96 6.83 -20.88
C SER A 335 -0.15 5.60 -21.28
N GLY A 336 0.38 4.86 -20.30
CA GLY A 336 1.11 3.63 -20.60
C GLY A 336 0.20 2.50 -21.13
N LEU A 337 -1.06 2.43 -20.68
CA LEU A 337 -2.03 1.46 -21.23
C LEU A 337 -2.35 1.78 -22.69
N LEU A 338 -2.52 3.06 -23.03
CA LEU A 338 -2.70 3.51 -24.42
C LEU A 338 -1.49 3.15 -25.28
N LEU A 339 -0.27 3.38 -24.79
CA LEU A 339 0.97 3.03 -25.50
C LEU A 339 1.09 1.51 -25.75
N LEU A 340 0.77 0.68 -24.76
CA LEU A 340 0.79 -0.78 -24.93
C LEU A 340 -0.30 -1.25 -25.91
N SER A 341 -1.49 -0.65 -25.86
CA SER A 341 -2.56 -1.00 -26.80
C SER A 341 -2.20 -0.62 -28.24
N ALA A 342 -1.52 0.50 -28.46
CA ALA A 342 -1.07 0.93 -29.79
C ALA A 342 -0.08 -0.07 -30.42
N PHE A 343 0.69 -0.79 -29.61
CA PHE A 343 1.57 -1.87 -30.08
C PHE A 343 0.83 -3.17 -30.44
N ALA A 344 -0.34 -3.42 -29.85
CA ALA A 344 -1.15 -4.62 -30.13
C ALA A 344 -2.04 -4.50 -31.38
N PHE A 345 -2.28 -3.28 -31.86
CA PHE A 345 -3.11 -2.98 -33.04
C PHE A 345 -2.31 -2.75 -34.33
N THR A 346 -1.09 -3.27 -34.45
CA THR A 346 -0.46 -3.37 -35.77
C THR A 346 -1.29 -4.36 -36.60
N PRO A 347 -1.93 -3.93 -37.72
CA PRO A 347 -2.77 -4.81 -38.50
C PRO A 347 -1.89 -5.95 -39.02
N THR A 348 -2.25 -7.18 -38.64
CA THR A 348 -1.75 -8.37 -39.32
C THR A 348 -2.13 -8.22 -40.79
N VAL A 349 -1.15 -7.88 -41.63
CA VAL A 349 -1.34 -7.80 -43.07
C VAL A 349 -1.69 -9.20 -43.52
N THR A 350 -2.98 -9.42 -43.82
CA THR A 350 -3.44 -10.63 -44.48
C THR A 350 -2.66 -10.74 -45.79
N PRO A 351 -1.84 -11.79 -46.00
CA PRO A 351 -1.11 -11.90 -47.25
C PRO A 351 -2.12 -11.92 -48.40
N PRO A 352 -1.86 -11.19 -49.50
CA PRO A 352 -2.76 -11.20 -50.64
C PRO A 352 -2.89 -12.64 -51.14
N ILE A 353 -4.13 -13.12 -51.27
CA ILE A 353 -4.43 -14.40 -51.91
C ILE A 353 -3.80 -14.33 -53.30
N THR A 354 -2.71 -15.07 -53.51
CA THR A 354 -2.11 -15.24 -54.82
C THR A 354 -3.14 -15.98 -55.68
N GLN A 355 -3.89 -15.23 -56.49
CA GLN A 355 -4.67 -15.81 -57.57
C GLN A 355 -3.67 -16.49 -58.52
N GLN A 356 -3.71 -17.81 -58.58
CA GLN A 356 -3.00 -18.55 -59.60
C GLN A 356 -3.51 -18.09 -60.97
N VAL A 357 -2.64 -17.44 -61.73
CA VAL A 357 -2.87 -17.13 -63.13
C VAL A 357 -2.84 -18.46 -63.89
N VAL A 358 -4.02 -19.05 -64.08
CA VAL A 358 -4.20 -20.11 -65.07
C VAL A 358 -4.05 -19.47 -66.44
N THR A 359 -2.98 -19.83 -67.14
CA THR A 359 -2.73 -19.43 -68.52
C THR A 359 -3.80 -20.06 -69.41
N PRO A 360 -4.50 -19.30 -70.27
CA PRO A 360 -5.51 -19.88 -71.14
C PRO A 360 -4.84 -20.53 -72.36
N THR A 361 -4.96 -21.85 -72.47
CA THR A 361 -4.72 -22.57 -73.73
C THR A 361 -5.82 -22.19 -74.71
N LYS A 362 -5.42 -21.74 -75.89
CA LYS A 362 -6.25 -21.19 -76.95
C LYS A 362 -6.61 -22.30 -77.94
N ASP A 363 -7.89 -22.58 -78.14
CA ASP A 363 -8.42 -23.17 -79.40
C ASP A 363 -9.89 -22.79 -79.64
N ALA A 364 -10.06 -21.91 -80.65
CA ALA A 364 -11.11 -21.85 -81.69
C ALA A 364 -12.60 -21.52 -81.33
N PRO A 365 -13.44 -21.07 -82.31
CA PRO A 365 -14.08 -19.75 -82.25
C PRO A 365 -15.62 -19.77 -82.34
N GLY A 366 -16.29 -18.72 -81.82
CA GLY A 366 -17.74 -18.59 -82.01
C GLY A 366 -18.38 -17.30 -81.48
N GLN A 367 -18.46 -16.30 -82.36
CA GLN A 367 -19.56 -15.32 -82.57
C GLN A 367 -20.17 -14.50 -81.41
N LYS A 368 -20.13 -13.16 -81.64
CA LYS A 368 -21.22 -12.14 -81.50
C LYS A 368 -21.72 -11.87 -80.05
N THR A 369 -21.93 -10.65 -79.55
CA THR A 369 -22.18 -9.31 -80.11
C THR A 369 -22.14 -8.29 -78.95
N ALA A 370 -21.96 -7.02 -79.30
CA ALA A 370 -21.93 -5.80 -78.49
C ALA A 370 -22.94 -5.67 -77.33
N LYS A 371 -22.57 -4.93 -76.27
CA LYS A 371 -23.13 -3.57 -75.97
C LYS A 371 -22.58 -2.96 -74.67
N TYR A 372 -22.23 -1.68 -74.80
CA TYR A 372 -22.08 -0.67 -73.75
C TYR A 372 -23.46 -0.30 -73.13
N ALA A 373 -23.50 -0.03 -71.82
CA ALA A 373 -24.30 0.99 -71.12
C ALA A 373 -24.23 0.68 -69.60
N ALA A 374 -23.55 1.48 -68.77
CA ALA A 374 -24.06 2.73 -68.19
C ALA A 374 -25.46 2.58 -67.56
N THR A 375 -25.58 2.67 -66.24
CA THR A 375 -26.47 3.63 -65.54
C THR A 375 -26.42 3.46 -64.01
N LEU A 376 -26.10 4.59 -63.39
CA LEU A 376 -26.43 5.14 -62.07
C LEU A 376 -27.50 4.44 -61.20
N ILE A 377 -27.30 4.53 -59.87
CA ILE A 377 -28.11 5.26 -58.86
C ILE A 377 -27.54 4.82 -57.49
N GLN A 378 -26.69 5.62 -56.84
CA GLN A 378 -26.99 6.72 -55.90
C GLN A 378 -27.84 6.31 -54.68
N LYS A 379 -27.22 6.26 -53.50
CA LYS A 379 -27.89 6.62 -52.24
C LYS A 379 -26.90 7.21 -51.22
N THR A 380 -26.81 8.53 -51.28
CA THR A 380 -26.77 9.49 -50.16
C THR A 380 -26.33 9.02 -48.77
N THR A 381 -25.26 9.66 -48.25
CA THR A 381 -25.18 10.04 -46.84
C THR A 381 -24.68 11.48 -46.74
N ASN A 382 -25.35 12.23 -45.87
CA ASN A 382 -25.29 13.68 -45.76
C ASN A 382 -23.93 14.22 -45.28
N SER A 383 -23.45 15.21 -46.03
CA SER A 383 -22.47 16.20 -45.61
C SER A 383 -23.16 17.35 -44.87
N LYS A 384 -22.59 17.75 -43.73
CA LYS A 384 -22.65 19.11 -43.19
C LYS A 384 -21.29 19.46 -42.62
N LEU A 385 -20.40 19.97 -43.47
CA LEU A 385 -19.39 20.97 -43.12
C LEU A 385 -18.78 21.52 -44.41
N ALA A 386 -19.41 22.57 -44.93
CA ALA A 386 -18.84 23.43 -45.94
C ALA A 386 -19.24 24.87 -45.62
N LYS A 387 -18.26 25.70 -45.29
CA LYS A 387 -17.92 26.88 -46.09
C LYS A 387 -16.61 27.48 -45.55
N VAL A 388 -15.48 27.40 -46.29
CA VAL A 388 -15.11 28.20 -47.49
C VAL A 388 -14.50 29.53 -47.04
N LEU A 389 -13.33 30.03 -47.50
CA LEU A 389 -12.67 29.99 -48.81
C LEU A 389 -11.15 30.28 -48.62
N HIS A 390 -10.29 29.69 -49.47
CA HIS A 390 -8.91 30.15 -49.78
C HIS A 390 -8.99 31.37 -50.76
N PRO A 391 -7.95 31.85 -51.50
CA PRO A 391 -6.48 31.76 -51.44
C PRO A 391 -5.77 33.15 -51.59
N GLY A 392 -4.43 33.19 -51.62
CA GLY A 392 -3.72 34.22 -52.44
C GLY A 392 -2.49 34.91 -51.82
N GLN A 393 -1.31 34.41 -52.23
CA GLN A 393 -0.03 35.06 -52.57
C GLN A 393 0.44 36.42 -52.00
N ASP A 394 1.75 36.41 -51.68
CA ASP A 394 2.80 37.42 -51.86
C ASP A 394 2.60 38.86 -51.33
N GLN A 395 3.46 39.29 -50.40
CA GLN A 395 4.49 40.32 -50.66
C GLN A 395 5.27 40.72 -49.39
N ARG A 396 6.60 40.81 -49.54
CA ARG A 396 7.51 41.55 -48.66
C ARG A 396 7.19 43.04 -48.73
N VAL A 397 6.97 43.72 -47.60
CA VAL A 397 7.29 45.15 -47.42
C VAL A 397 7.72 45.41 -45.96
N ASN A 398 8.82 46.16 -45.83
CA ASN A 398 9.43 46.63 -44.58
C ASN A 398 8.66 47.80 -43.93
N ALA A 399 8.83 47.91 -42.60
CA ALA A 399 8.83 49.11 -41.73
C ALA A 399 7.47 49.66 -41.20
N PRO A 400 7.47 50.41 -40.07
CA PRO A 400 8.29 50.32 -38.85
C PRO A 400 7.45 50.14 -37.57
N ILE A 401 8.12 49.74 -36.49
CA ILE A 401 7.56 49.67 -35.13
C ILE A 401 7.21 51.09 -34.65
N VAL A 402 5.92 51.34 -34.39
CA VAL A 402 5.47 52.49 -33.60
C VAL A 402 5.03 51.98 -32.23
N SER A 403 5.87 52.30 -31.25
CA SER A 403 5.56 52.31 -29.83
C SER A 403 4.29 53.12 -29.57
N SER A 404 3.24 52.48 -29.09
CA SER A 404 2.17 53.15 -28.36
C SER A 404 1.93 52.41 -27.05
N ILE A 405 2.22 53.12 -25.95
CA ILE A 405 1.90 52.74 -24.58
C ILE A 405 0.37 52.54 -24.52
N PRO A 406 -0.16 51.47 -23.90
CA PRO A 406 -1.61 51.30 -23.77
C PRO A 406 -2.17 52.31 -22.76
N SER A 407 -2.42 53.53 -23.21
CA SER A 407 -3.15 54.58 -22.50
C SER A 407 -4.66 54.34 -22.61
N ALA A 408 -5.13 53.18 -22.10
CA ALA A 408 -6.56 52.82 -22.18
C ALA A 408 -7.12 52.07 -20.96
N ILE A 409 -6.32 51.79 -19.93
CA ILE A 409 -6.84 51.18 -18.69
C ILE A 409 -7.14 52.33 -17.72
N PRO A 410 -8.42 52.56 -17.34
CA PRO A 410 -8.77 53.53 -16.30
C PRO A 410 -8.02 53.16 -15.02
N LYS A 411 -7.17 54.09 -14.55
CA LYS A 411 -6.19 53.81 -13.48
C LYS A 411 -6.86 53.74 -12.10
N ASP A 412 -7.99 54.40 -11.92
CA ASP A 412 -8.69 54.58 -10.64
C ASP A 412 -10.13 54.00 -10.65
N THR A 413 -10.30 52.72 -10.97
CA THR A 413 -11.62 52.07 -10.94
C THR A 413 -11.57 50.81 -10.10
N ALA A 414 -12.65 50.51 -9.37
CA ALA A 414 -12.81 49.23 -8.67
C ALA A 414 -12.78 48.08 -9.69
N ARG A 415 -11.87 47.12 -9.49
CA ARG A 415 -11.65 45.98 -10.39
C ARG A 415 -12.10 44.67 -9.73
N ILE A 416 -12.70 43.78 -10.53
CA ILE A 416 -13.03 42.43 -10.09
C ILE A 416 -11.97 41.48 -10.62
N PHE A 417 -11.26 40.80 -9.72
CA PHE A 417 -10.19 39.87 -10.11
C PHE A 417 -10.72 38.46 -10.34
N THR A 418 -10.63 38.01 -11.59
CA THR A 418 -11.11 36.69 -12.01
C THR A 418 -10.10 35.60 -11.70
N SER A 419 -8.80 35.88 -11.80
CA SER A 419 -7.73 34.92 -11.53
C SER A 419 -6.58 35.58 -10.78
N ILE A 420 -6.04 34.89 -9.76
CA ILE A 420 -4.86 35.29 -8.99
C ILE A 420 -3.97 34.05 -8.87
N LEU A 421 -2.77 34.12 -9.42
CA LEU A 421 -1.78 33.04 -9.42
C LEU A 421 -0.50 33.53 -8.75
N PHE A 422 -0.02 32.81 -7.74
CA PHE A 422 1.27 33.09 -7.10
C PHE A 422 2.38 32.39 -7.90
N VAL A 423 3.38 33.15 -8.33
CA VAL A 423 4.49 32.65 -9.17
C VAL A 423 5.51 31.89 -8.33
N ASN A 424 5.75 32.33 -7.09
CA ASN A 424 6.58 31.64 -6.11
C ASN A 424 5.78 31.29 -4.86
N ASN A 425 5.93 30.05 -4.39
CA ASN A 425 5.10 29.42 -3.37
C ASN A 425 5.57 29.77 -1.94
N ASN A 426 5.88 31.03 -1.66
CA ASN A 426 6.19 31.49 -0.30
C ASN A 426 4.88 31.89 0.41
N HIS A 427 4.65 31.30 1.59
CA HIS A 427 3.54 31.65 2.48
C HIS A 427 3.65 33.07 3.10
N ASP A 428 4.64 33.84 2.67
CA ASP A 428 4.88 35.20 3.15
C ASP A 428 4.07 36.20 2.33
N MET A 429 3.05 36.79 2.96
CA MET A 429 2.27 37.85 2.31
C MET A 429 3.10 39.12 2.12
N ALA A 430 4.17 39.39 2.87
CA ALA A 430 4.96 40.60 2.69
C ALA A 430 5.83 40.55 1.42
N ASN A 431 6.22 39.35 0.98
CA ASN A 431 7.12 39.14 -0.16
C ASN A 431 6.51 38.13 -1.14
N ARG A 432 5.87 38.63 -2.18
CA ARG A 432 5.08 37.80 -3.10
C ARG A 432 5.18 38.28 -4.54
N GLU A 433 5.18 37.31 -5.44
CA GLU A 433 5.12 37.55 -6.88
C GLU A 433 3.84 36.90 -7.41
N MET A 434 3.05 37.67 -8.13
CA MET A 434 1.72 37.23 -8.56
C MET A 434 1.38 37.66 -9.97
N MET A 435 0.63 36.81 -10.66
CA MET A 435 -0.08 37.13 -11.88
C MET A 435 -1.57 37.23 -11.60
N VAL A 436 -2.14 38.40 -11.89
CA VAL A 436 -3.54 38.71 -11.65
C VAL A 436 -4.23 39.00 -12.97
N ARG A 437 -5.45 38.51 -13.14
CA ARG A 437 -6.33 38.83 -14.25
C ARG A 437 -7.61 39.48 -13.74
N ASP A 438 -8.00 40.59 -14.34
CA ASP A 438 -9.29 41.22 -14.06
C ASP A 438 -10.43 40.63 -14.93
N ASP A 439 -11.65 41.11 -14.71
CA ASP A 439 -12.85 40.78 -15.48
C ASP A 439 -12.84 41.33 -16.91
N LYS A 440 -12.02 42.35 -17.17
CA LYS A 440 -11.82 42.97 -18.49
C LYS A 440 -10.73 42.28 -19.32
N GLY A 441 -10.08 41.24 -18.77
CA GLY A 441 -9.06 40.45 -19.46
C GLY A 441 -7.64 41.00 -19.37
N ASN A 442 -7.41 42.09 -18.64
CA ASN A 442 -6.09 42.64 -18.41
C ASN A 442 -5.28 41.73 -17.49
N ARG A 443 -4.00 41.57 -17.81
CA ARG A 443 -3.03 40.78 -17.04
C ARG A 443 -2.07 41.71 -16.32
N TYR A 444 -1.89 41.47 -15.04
CA TYR A 444 -0.98 42.19 -14.17
C TYR A 444 0.05 41.21 -13.63
N HIS A 445 1.33 41.49 -13.80
CA HIS A 445 2.39 40.77 -13.13
C HIS A 445 3.00 41.71 -12.09
N LEU A 446 2.84 41.36 -10.81
CA LEU A 446 3.28 42.18 -9.69
C LEU A 446 4.38 41.46 -8.94
N LYS A 447 5.45 42.19 -8.61
CA LYS A 447 6.47 41.76 -7.67
C LYS A 447 6.42 42.66 -6.45
N ILE A 448 6.18 42.07 -5.29
CA ILE A 448 6.01 42.78 -4.01
C ILE A 448 7.10 42.31 -3.05
N ALA A 449 7.74 43.26 -2.39
CA ALA A 449 8.59 42.99 -1.24
C ALA A 449 8.32 43.99 -0.13
N ASN A 450 8.36 43.54 1.12
CA ASN A 450 8.02 44.34 2.30
C ASN A 450 6.69 45.11 2.16
N ASN A 451 5.70 44.48 1.52
CA ASN A 451 4.40 45.06 1.21
C ASN A 451 4.43 46.29 0.27
N GLN A 452 5.52 46.50 -0.47
CA GLN A 452 5.67 47.55 -1.47
C GLN A 452 5.81 46.97 -2.88
N LEU A 453 5.24 47.65 -3.86
CA LEU A 453 5.23 47.23 -5.27
C LEU A 453 6.59 47.52 -5.94
N LEU A 454 7.45 46.50 -6.00
CA LEU A 454 8.79 46.58 -6.59
C LEU A 454 8.79 46.57 -8.12
N ALA A 455 7.86 45.86 -8.75
CA ALA A 455 7.71 45.83 -10.21
C ALA A 455 6.26 45.59 -10.58
N LEU A 456 5.81 46.22 -11.67
CA LEU A 456 4.48 46.07 -12.23
C LEU A 456 4.58 45.98 -13.75
N GLU A 457 4.11 44.87 -14.30
CA GLU A 457 3.88 44.74 -15.74
C GLU A 457 2.39 44.63 -16.02
N VAL A 458 1.91 45.41 -16.98
CA VAL A 458 0.50 45.39 -17.41
C VAL A 458 0.47 44.94 -18.87
N ASN A 459 -0.18 43.81 -19.14
CA ASN A 459 -0.27 43.19 -20.46
C ASN A 459 1.10 42.98 -21.14
N GLY A 460 2.16 42.76 -20.37
CA GLY A 460 3.53 42.56 -20.85
C GLY A 460 4.34 43.84 -21.08
N VAL A 461 3.81 45.00 -20.69
CA VAL A 461 4.52 46.28 -20.70
C VAL A 461 4.92 46.64 -19.27
N ASN A 462 6.22 46.86 -19.04
CA ASN A 462 6.74 47.26 -17.74
C ASN A 462 6.39 48.72 -17.44
N ILE A 463 5.81 48.99 -16.26
CA ILE A 463 5.42 50.32 -15.83
C ILE A 463 6.57 50.96 -15.03
N PRO A 464 7.11 52.10 -15.48
CA PRO A 464 8.21 52.78 -14.80
C PRO A 464 7.82 53.31 -13.42
N GLU A 465 8.82 53.52 -12.55
CA GLU A 465 8.61 53.84 -11.12
C GLU A 465 7.78 55.08 -10.83
N ASN A 466 7.93 56.11 -11.67
CA ASN A 466 7.17 57.35 -11.61
C ASN A 466 5.67 57.16 -11.91
N GLU A 467 5.30 56.17 -12.72
CA GLU A 467 3.91 55.88 -13.10
C GLU A 467 3.25 54.82 -12.21
N ARG A 468 4.02 54.10 -11.39
CA ARG A 468 3.49 53.08 -10.47
C ARG A 468 2.60 53.65 -9.36
N ILE A 469 2.76 54.93 -9.02
CA ILE A 469 1.94 55.64 -8.01
C ILE A 469 0.45 55.63 -8.41
N GLU A 470 0.16 55.69 -9.71
CA GLU A 470 -1.20 55.66 -10.25
C GLU A 470 -1.88 54.28 -10.11
N TYR A 471 -1.12 53.24 -9.75
CA TYR A 471 -1.61 51.88 -9.46
C TYR A 471 -1.58 51.54 -7.96
N SER A 472 -1.42 52.54 -7.09
CA SER A 472 -1.37 52.37 -5.63
C SER A 472 -2.59 51.62 -5.05
N GLU A 473 -3.78 51.85 -5.60
CA GLU A 473 -5.03 51.19 -5.19
C GLU A 473 -5.19 49.75 -5.72
N LEU A 474 -4.32 49.30 -6.64
CA LEU A 474 -4.42 47.96 -7.22
C LEU A 474 -4.12 46.87 -6.17
N LEU A 475 -3.08 47.06 -5.36
CA LEU A 475 -2.63 46.07 -4.39
C LEU A 475 -3.65 45.85 -3.25
N PRO A 476 -4.21 46.90 -2.61
CA PRO A 476 -5.28 46.75 -1.62
C PRO A 476 -6.53 46.06 -2.16
N GLN A 477 -6.92 46.32 -3.42
CA GLN A 477 -8.07 45.66 -4.05
C GLN A 477 -7.82 44.16 -4.26
N ILE A 478 -6.61 43.77 -4.67
CA ILE A 478 -6.22 42.36 -4.83
C ILE A 478 -6.27 41.64 -3.48
N ASP A 479 -5.71 42.25 -2.43
CA ASP A 479 -5.67 41.65 -1.09
C ASP A 479 -7.07 41.47 -0.49
N ARG A 480 -7.97 42.43 -0.71
CA ARG A 480 -9.39 42.31 -0.33
C ARG A 480 -10.05 41.13 -1.05
N SER A 481 -9.82 40.98 -2.36
CA SER A 481 -10.37 39.87 -3.15
C SER A 481 -9.85 38.49 -2.69
N ILE A 482 -8.57 38.40 -2.31
CA ILE A 482 -7.98 37.18 -1.75
C ILE A 482 -8.63 36.84 -0.40
N ALA A 483 -8.78 37.84 0.48
CA ALA A 483 -9.40 37.67 1.78
C ALA A 483 -10.86 37.18 1.66
N GLU A 484 -11.65 37.77 0.76
CA GLU A 484 -13.05 37.38 0.51
C GLU A 484 -13.15 35.94 -0.04
N LYS A 485 -12.34 35.59 -1.05
CA LYS A 485 -12.32 34.23 -1.61
C LYS A 485 -11.86 33.19 -0.57
N SER A 486 -10.91 33.54 0.30
CA SER A 486 -10.44 32.64 1.36
C SER A 486 -11.50 32.40 2.44
N ARG A 487 -12.25 33.43 2.84
CA ARG A 487 -13.37 33.32 3.79
C ARG A 487 -14.50 32.47 3.22
N ALA A 488 -14.94 32.73 1.99
CA ALA A 488 -16.00 31.94 1.34
C ALA A 488 -15.62 30.44 1.21
N LYS A 489 -14.34 30.16 0.92
CA LYS A 489 -13.82 28.80 0.88
C LYS A 489 -13.81 28.15 2.27
N GLN A 490 -13.43 28.88 3.31
CA GLN A 490 -13.45 28.38 4.70
C GLN A 490 -14.87 28.10 5.18
N GLU A 491 -15.84 28.97 4.86
CA GLU A 491 -17.26 28.77 5.16
C GLU A 491 -17.82 27.52 4.47
N THR A 492 -17.54 27.34 3.18
CA THR A 492 -17.96 26.13 2.43
C THR A 492 -17.36 24.85 3.04
N ILE A 493 -16.10 24.90 3.47
CA ILE A 493 -15.44 23.76 4.14
C ILE A 493 -16.07 23.51 5.52
N ALA A 494 -16.42 24.55 6.26
CA ALA A 494 -17.07 24.45 7.57
C ALA A 494 -18.48 23.84 7.44
N GLU A 495 -19.27 24.29 6.46
CA GLU A 495 -20.60 23.72 6.17
C GLU A 495 -20.52 22.24 5.76
N PHE A 496 -19.58 21.88 4.89
CA PHE A 496 -19.40 20.48 4.49
C PHE A 496 -19.00 19.58 5.68
N LYS A 497 -18.14 20.09 6.57
CA LYS A 497 -17.76 19.38 7.80
C LYS A 497 -18.95 19.23 8.76
N ALA A 498 -19.72 20.30 8.97
CA ALA A 498 -20.89 20.27 9.84
C ALA A 498 -21.93 19.25 9.36
N LYS A 499 -22.23 19.24 8.05
CA LYS A 499 -23.14 18.27 7.43
C LYS A 499 -22.64 16.83 7.56
N SER A 500 -21.35 16.60 7.32
CA SER A 500 -20.73 15.28 7.47
C SER A 500 -20.75 14.76 8.91
N ILE A 501 -20.65 15.65 9.91
CA ILE A 501 -20.73 15.27 11.33
C ILE A 501 -22.16 14.84 11.68
N GLU A 502 -23.15 15.57 11.21
CA GLU A 502 -24.57 15.25 11.47
C GLU A 502 -24.99 13.93 10.83
N ASP A 503 -24.62 13.69 9.56
CA ASP A 503 -24.88 12.41 8.87
C ASP A 503 -24.27 11.22 9.62
N ARG A 504 -23.05 11.40 10.15
CA ARG A 504 -22.35 10.35 10.92
C ARG A 504 -22.97 10.12 12.30
N ARG A 505 -23.50 11.18 12.94
CA ARG A 505 -24.26 11.08 14.20
C ARG A 505 -25.54 10.27 14.01
N GLN A 506 -26.25 10.47 12.90
CA GLN A 506 -27.45 9.69 12.56
C GLN A 506 -27.15 8.22 12.26
N GLN A 507 -26.05 7.92 11.56
CA GLN A 507 -25.64 6.53 11.32
C GLN A 507 -25.25 5.81 12.62
N LEU A 508 -24.55 6.49 13.52
CA LEU A 508 -24.18 5.96 14.82
C LEU A 508 -25.40 5.66 15.71
N SER A 509 -26.40 6.55 15.73
CA SER A 509 -27.63 6.32 16.51
C SER A 509 -28.42 5.11 15.99
N GLN A 510 -28.53 4.95 14.66
CA GLN A 510 -29.15 3.76 14.05
C GLN A 510 -28.37 2.48 14.38
N LEU A 511 -27.04 2.51 14.34
CA LEU A 511 -26.20 1.36 14.67
C LEU A 511 -26.37 0.95 16.13
N ILE A 512 -26.37 1.92 17.06
CA ILE A 512 -26.59 1.69 18.50
C ILE A 512 -27.95 1.04 18.73
N GLN A 513 -29.01 1.57 18.12
CA GLN A 513 -30.35 0.97 18.21
C GLN A 513 -30.38 -0.46 17.66
N SER A 514 -29.73 -0.72 16.52
CA SER A 514 -29.66 -2.06 15.94
C SER A 514 -28.91 -3.06 16.82
N LYS A 515 -27.83 -2.62 17.49
CA LYS A 515 -27.05 -3.43 18.41
C LYS A 515 -27.81 -3.68 19.71
N GLN A 516 -28.50 -2.69 20.26
CA GLN A 516 -29.38 -2.86 21.41
C GLN A 516 -30.54 -3.81 21.11
N ALA A 517 -31.17 -3.70 19.95
CA ALA A 517 -32.23 -4.62 19.52
C ALA A 517 -31.72 -6.07 19.36
N LYS A 518 -30.50 -6.25 18.84
CA LYS A 518 -29.83 -7.56 18.76
C LYS A 518 -29.47 -8.09 20.14
N ALA A 519 -28.92 -7.27 21.03
CA ALA A 519 -28.59 -7.64 22.40
C ALA A 519 -29.83 -8.07 23.18
N ASN A 520 -30.94 -7.32 23.09
CA ASN A 520 -32.21 -7.66 23.72
C ASN A 520 -32.79 -8.98 23.18
N ASN A 521 -32.63 -9.25 21.88
CA ASN A 521 -33.02 -10.54 21.27
C ASN A 521 -32.13 -11.71 21.72
N LEU A 522 -30.83 -11.46 21.91
CA LEU A 522 -29.87 -12.46 22.40
C LEU A 522 -30.14 -12.79 23.88
N GLN A 523 -30.46 -11.77 24.68
CA GLN A 523 -30.80 -11.90 26.09
C GLN A 523 -32.12 -12.66 26.31
N LYS A 524 -33.10 -12.51 25.41
CA LYS A 524 -34.31 -13.33 25.37
C LYS A 524 -34.07 -14.81 24.97
N LYS A 525 -32.91 -15.13 24.38
CA LYS A 525 -32.56 -16.48 23.91
C LYS A 525 -31.58 -17.23 24.83
N LEU A 526 -31.04 -16.57 25.87
CA LEU A 526 -30.18 -17.23 26.84
C LEU A 526 -31.04 -18.05 27.82
N PRO A 527 -30.70 -19.31 28.12
CA PRO A 527 -31.33 -20.01 29.23
C PRO A 527 -31.10 -19.23 30.53
N PRO A 528 -32.06 -19.23 31.48
CA PRO A 528 -31.88 -18.55 32.75
C PRO A 528 -30.61 -19.07 33.43
N LEU A 529 -29.84 -18.16 34.03
CA LEU A 529 -28.71 -18.51 34.88
C LEU A 529 -29.17 -19.54 35.92
N PRO A 530 -28.35 -20.57 36.23
CA PRO A 530 -28.69 -21.50 37.29
C PRO A 530 -28.93 -20.73 38.59
N ASP A 531 -30.06 -21.00 39.24
CA ASP A 531 -30.45 -20.38 40.50
C ASP A 531 -29.53 -20.88 41.61
N ILE A 532 -28.47 -20.12 41.90
CA ILE A 532 -27.47 -20.42 42.93
C ILE A 532 -27.91 -20.00 44.34
N SER A 533 -29.13 -19.43 44.51
CA SER A 533 -29.60 -18.90 45.80
C SER A 533 -29.66 -19.97 46.90
N ASN A 534 -30.11 -21.17 46.56
CA ASN A 534 -30.16 -22.32 47.47
C ASN A 534 -28.74 -22.76 47.89
N ASP A 535 -27.76 -22.70 46.98
CA ASP A 535 -26.38 -23.07 47.29
C ASP A 535 -25.68 -22.00 48.14
N GLN A 536 -25.99 -20.71 47.94
CA GLN A 536 -25.55 -19.62 48.82
C GLN A 536 -26.09 -19.78 50.25
N GLU A 537 -27.37 -20.13 50.41
CA GLU A 537 -27.97 -20.41 51.72
C GLU A 537 -27.32 -21.61 52.41
N ARG A 538 -27.04 -22.68 51.65
CA ARG A 538 -26.33 -23.87 52.17
C ARG A 538 -24.91 -23.51 52.64
N VAL A 539 -24.16 -22.70 51.89
CA VAL A 539 -22.83 -22.24 52.31
C VAL A 539 -22.91 -21.36 53.56
N ARG A 540 -23.84 -20.39 53.62
CA ARG A 540 -24.03 -19.54 54.81
C ARG A 540 -24.39 -20.37 56.05
N GLY A 541 -25.24 -21.37 55.89
CA GLY A 541 -25.59 -22.31 56.95
C GLY A 541 -24.39 -23.12 57.45
N ILE A 542 -23.55 -23.62 56.55
CA ILE A 542 -22.33 -24.35 56.92
C ILE A 542 -21.38 -23.44 57.70
N ILE A 543 -21.13 -22.22 57.24
CA ILE A 543 -20.28 -21.25 57.94
C ILE A 543 -20.84 -20.95 59.35
N ALA A 544 -22.15 -20.74 59.48
CA ALA A 544 -22.80 -20.54 60.77
C ALA A 544 -22.64 -21.75 61.71
N THR A 545 -22.73 -22.97 61.17
CA THR A 545 -22.55 -24.20 61.94
C THR A 545 -21.09 -24.39 62.39
N LEU A 546 -20.11 -24.03 61.54
CA LEU A 546 -18.69 -24.07 61.91
C LEU A 546 -18.36 -23.14 63.07
N VAL A 547 -19.03 -22.00 63.15
CA VAL A 547 -18.91 -21.05 64.27
C VAL A 547 -19.61 -21.60 65.52
N GLN A 548 -20.80 -22.17 65.38
CA GLN A 548 -21.53 -22.77 66.49
C GLN A 548 -20.78 -23.94 67.15
N GLU A 549 -20.07 -24.74 66.36
CA GLU A 549 -19.28 -25.90 66.81
C GLU A 549 -17.86 -25.51 67.26
N ASN A 550 -17.55 -24.21 67.38
CA ASN A 550 -16.24 -23.66 67.75
C ASN A 550 -15.07 -24.14 66.86
N VAL A 551 -15.34 -24.50 65.60
CA VAL A 551 -14.28 -24.82 64.62
C VAL A 551 -13.57 -23.55 64.17
N VAL A 552 -14.33 -22.45 64.10
CA VAL A 552 -13.88 -21.14 63.66
C VAL A 552 -14.50 -20.08 64.58
N THR A 553 -13.73 -19.04 64.94
CA THR A 553 -14.19 -18.03 65.92
C THR A 553 -15.12 -16.98 65.32
N ASP A 554 -15.02 -16.71 64.02
CA ASP A 554 -15.82 -15.71 63.29
C ASP A 554 -16.06 -16.20 61.85
N PRO A 555 -17.29 -16.06 61.29
CA PRO A 555 -17.54 -16.29 59.86
C PRO A 555 -16.48 -15.71 58.90
N ALA A 556 -15.93 -14.53 59.20
CA ALA A 556 -14.92 -13.87 58.38
C ALA A 556 -13.56 -14.59 58.35
N THR A 557 -13.28 -15.44 59.34
CA THR A 557 -12.03 -16.20 59.44
C THR A 557 -12.04 -17.51 58.65
N VAL A 558 -13.15 -17.82 57.95
CA VAL A 558 -13.20 -18.89 56.96
C VAL A 558 -12.60 -18.38 55.64
N ASP A 559 -11.35 -18.73 55.37
CA ASP A 559 -10.68 -18.44 54.10
C ASP A 559 -11.21 -19.33 52.99
N TRP A 560 -11.33 -20.62 53.29
CA TRP A 560 -11.96 -21.59 52.40
C TRP A 560 -12.43 -22.83 53.17
N PHE A 561 -13.44 -23.52 52.64
CA PHE A 561 -13.77 -24.87 53.09
C PHE A 561 -14.19 -25.75 51.91
N GLY A 562 -13.99 -27.06 52.07
CA GLY A 562 -14.51 -28.08 51.17
C GLY A 562 -15.26 -29.14 51.96
N LEU A 563 -16.56 -29.28 51.68
CA LEU A 563 -17.39 -30.36 52.21
C LEU A 563 -17.67 -31.34 51.07
N SER A 564 -16.96 -32.47 51.09
CA SER A 564 -17.08 -33.54 50.10
C SER A 564 -17.76 -34.78 50.68
N ASP A 565 -17.95 -35.79 49.84
CA ASP A 565 -18.49 -37.09 50.25
C ASP A 565 -17.62 -37.78 51.33
N ASP A 566 -16.30 -37.59 51.24
CA ASP A 566 -15.29 -38.33 52.01
C ASP A 566 -14.68 -37.53 53.17
N GLU A 567 -14.66 -36.20 53.08
CA GLU A 567 -14.09 -35.36 54.12
C GLU A 567 -14.62 -33.93 54.13
N LEU A 568 -14.44 -33.28 55.29
CA LEU A 568 -14.62 -31.85 55.52
C LEU A 568 -13.26 -31.23 55.84
N VAL A 569 -12.85 -30.25 55.05
CA VAL A 569 -11.63 -29.48 55.25
C VAL A 569 -11.99 -28.00 55.41
N VAL A 570 -11.50 -27.37 56.48
CA VAL A 570 -11.70 -25.93 56.76
C VAL A 570 -10.34 -25.30 56.94
N ASN A 571 -10.02 -24.28 56.13
CA ASN A 571 -8.72 -23.60 56.13
C ASN A 571 -7.50 -24.54 56.08
N GLY A 572 -7.63 -25.69 55.40
CA GLY A 572 -6.58 -26.71 55.28
C GLY A 572 -6.52 -27.75 56.41
N ASN A 573 -7.34 -27.64 57.45
CA ASN A 573 -7.43 -28.63 58.52
C ASN A 573 -8.62 -29.57 58.32
N ARG A 574 -8.35 -30.88 58.30
CA ARG A 574 -9.37 -31.94 58.22
C ARG A 574 -10.14 -32.01 59.54
N GLN A 575 -11.46 -31.95 59.45
CA GLN A 575 -12.34 -31.92 60.62
C GLN A 575 -12.76 -33.33 61.08
N PRO A 576 -13.19 -33.50 62.34
CA PRO A 576 -13.61 -34.80 62.86
C PRO A 576 -14.77 -35.42 62.09
N ASP A 577 -14.74 -36.75 61.92
CA ASP A 577 -15.75 -37.51 61.15
C ASP A 577 -17.19 -37.31 61.67
N ALA A 578 -17.36 -37.04 62.97
CA ALA A 578 -18.66 -36.74 63.57
C ALA A 578 -19.27 -35.44 63.01
N LEU A 579 -18.45 -34.40 62.86
CA LEU A 579 -18.86 -33.11 62.31
C LEU A 579 -19.09 -33.20 60.80
N HIS A 580 -18.22 -33.92 60.08
CA HIS A 580 -18.38 -34.20 58.66
C HIS A 580 -19.71 -34.90 58.37
N LYS A 581 -20.03 -35.99 59.08
CA LYS A 581 -21.31 -36.71 58.92
C LYS A 581 -22.52 -35.83 59.22
N LYS A 582 -22.45 -34.97 60.24
CA LYS A 582 -23.51 -34.03 60.61
C LYS A 582 -23.79 -33.02 59.50
N LEU A 583 -22.74 -32.36 58.98
CA LEU A 583 -22.87 -31.37 57.92
C LEU A 583 -23.26 -32.00 56.57
N LYS A 584 -22.71 -33.17 56.25
CA LYS A 584 -23.07 -33.95 55.06
C LYS A 584 -24.57 -34.27 55.02
N ALA A 585 -25.12 -34.72 56.15
CA ALA A 585 -26.54 -35.04 56.28
C ALA A 585 -27.43 -33.78 56.29
N ALA A 586 -27.03 -32.74 57.03
CA ALA A 586 -27.80 -31.51 57.17
C ALA A 586 -27.94 -30.73 55.85
N TYR A 587 -26.89 -30.72 55.03
CA TYR A 587 -26.86 -29.96 53.78
C TYR A 587 -26.98 -30.82 52.52
N GLY A 588 -27.30 -32.11 52.64
CA GLY A 588 -27.67 -32.97 51.51
C GLY A 588 -26.58 -33.15 50.45
N ILE A 589 -25.37 -33.49 50.86
CA ILE A 589 -24.22 -33.71 49.96
C ILE A 589 -24.39 -35.07 49.27
N LYS A 590 -24.44 -35.07 47.93
CA LYS A 590 -24.63 -36.28 47.11
C LYS A 590 -23.29 -37.04 46.94
N PRO A 591 -23.33 -38.35 46.68
CA PRO A 591 -22.12 -39.11 46.37
C PRO A 591 -21.37 -38.47 45.18
N GLN A 592 -20.05 -38.35 45.30
CA GLN A 592 -19.18 -37.72 44.29
C GLN A 592 -19.43 -36.22 44.02
N TYR A 593 -20.24 -35.52 44.84
CA TYR A 593 -20.54 -34.10 44.66
C TYR A 593 -20.28 -33.33 45.96
N GLY A 594 -19.45 -32.28 45.93
CA GLY A 594 -19.11 -31.46 47.09
C GLY A 594 -19.65 -30.03 47.07
N LEU A 595 -19.53 -29.34 48.19
CA LEU A 595 -19.79 -27.90 48.33
C LEU A 595 -18.49 -27.21 48.76
N TYR A 596 -18.06 -26.23 47.97
CA TYR A 596 -16.75 -25.61 48.07
C TYR A 596 -16.88 -24.10 48.17
N TYR A 597 -16.17 -23.49 49.12
CA TYR A 597 -16.20 -22.05 49.35
C TYR A 597 -14.78 -21.47 49.40
N GLY A 598 -14.53 -20.37 48.68
CA GLY A 598 -13.24 -19.68 48.64
C GLY A 598 -12.20 -20.33 47.71
N PRO A 599 -10.91 -19.92 47.79
CA PRO A 599 -9.82 -20.47 46.97
C PRO A 599 -9.45 -21.90 47.40
N VAL A 600 -10.36 -22.84 47.14
CA VAL A 600 -10.32 -24.23 47.58
C VAL A 600 -9.10 -24.94 46.96
N LYS A 601 -8.29 -25.57 47.82
CA LYS A 601 -7.09 -26.34 47.42
C LYS A 601 -7.34 -27.85 47.31
N MET A 602 -8.60 -28.25 47.32
CA MET A 602 -9.05 -29.64 47.24
C MET A 602 -9.49 -29.98 45.81
N VAL A 603 -9.19 -31.19 45.35
CA VAL A 603 -9.67 -31.71 44.06
C VAL A 603 -11.01 -32.39 44.27
N GLY A 604 -12.05 -31.95 43.57
CA GLY A 604 -13.38 -32.57 43.65
C GLY A 604 -14.37 -32.00 42.65
N THR A 605 -15.50 -32.68 42.47
CA THR A 605 -16.60 -32.26 41.60
C THR A 605 -17.72 -31.72 42.47
N GLY A 606 -18.25 -30.52 42.18
CA GLY A 606 -19.20 -29.88 43.09
C GLY A 606 -19.58 -28.45 42.74
N VAL A 607 -20.25 -27.79 43.67
CA VAL A 607 -20.56 -26.35 43.60
C VAL A 607 -19.41 -25.56 44.21
N PHE A 608 -18.90 -24.57 43.48
CA PHE A 608 -17.85 -23.66 43.92
C PHE A 608 -18.42 -22.27 44.04
N LEU A 609 -18.33 -21.69 45.24
CA LEU A 609 -18.77 -20.33 45.53
C LEU A 609 -17.58 -19.51 46.03
N ASP A 610 -17.33 -18.37 45.42
CA ASP A 610 -16.30 -17.44 45.87
C ASP A 610 -16.83 -16.49 46.95
N LYS A 611 -15.93 -15.79 47.65
CA LYS A 611 -16.31 -14.77 48.64
C LYS A 611 -17.20 -13.67 48.06
N GLY A 612 -17.12 -13.41 46.76
CA GLY A 612 -17.97 -12.43 46.06
C GLY A 612 -19.35 -12.95 45.67
N ASP A 613 -19.56 -14.27 45.77
CA ASP A 613 -20.84 -14.93 45.47
C ASP A 613 -21.72 -15.05 46.73
N LEU A 614 -21.22 -14.71 47.91
CA LEU A 614 -21.99 -14.61 49.17
C LEU A 614 -22.30 -13.16 49.50
#